data_AF-A0A7S1EH15-F1
#
_entry.id   AF-A0A7S1EH15-F1
#
_cell.length_a   1.000
_cell.length_b   1.000
_cell.length_c   1.000
_cell.angle_alpha   90.00
_cell.angle_beta   90.00
_cell.angle_gamma   90.00
#
_symmetry.space_group_name_H-M   'P 1'
#
loop_
_entity.id
_entity.type
_entity.pdbx_description
1 polymer ?
#
loop_
_entity_poly.entity_id
_entity_poly.type
_entity_poly.pdbx_seq_one_letter_code
_entity_poly.pdbx_strand_id
1 'polypeptide(L)'
;MLGAMAWLPPGGVGRQLLSEAAIKVTNATGHSATAEEDAQVMPAWALALCWGIASALSLPLGAAIALYYLPPERVRATMMAFGGGALLFALTVELFGHLIYLGQDHFTADEHTLLVVIMASCALGGGLFFTALDHLLNNAGAFLRHASLINRPQTREVIRRIVGRKTVSALKKISLFQHVPESSLRAVLPYMHKSTFAAGHQIHGNLGINTPLLFLLTGSAEVVYL
;
A
#
# COMPACT_ATOMS: atom_id res chain seq x y z
N MET A 1 -51.72 21.23 27.60
CA MET A 1 -52.49 20.58 28.68
C MET A 1 -51.57 19.53 29.28
N LEU A 2 -50.92 19.85 30.41
CA LEU A 2 -51.16 19.23 31.72
C LEU A 2 -50.86 17.72 31.69
N GLY A 3 -49.91 17.13 32.40
CA GLY A 3 -49.06 17.56 33.51
C GLY A 3 -48.55 16.27 34.18
N ALA A 4 -47.26 16.19 34.48
CA ALA A 4 -46.73 15.22 35.44
C ALA A 4 -45.63 15.93 36.24
N MET A 5 -46.10 16.93 36.98
CA MET A 5 -45.36 17.64 38.01
C MET A 5 -45.13 16.61 39.12
N ALA A 6 -43.94 16.02 39.15
CA ALA A 6 -43.54 15.04 40.15
C ALA A 6 -43.62 15.69 41.54
N TRP A 7 -44.65 15.28 42.28
CA TRP A 7 -44.95 15.70 43.63
C TRP A 7 -43.85 15.19 44.57
N LEU A 8 -43.02 16.12 45.08
CA LEU A 8 -41.98 15.83 46.06
C LEU A 8 -42.58 15.98 47.47
N PRO A 9 -42.58 14.94 48.33
CA PRO A 9 -43.09 15.08 49.68
C PRO A 9 -42.18 15.99 50.52
N PRO A 10 -42.71 16.98 51.25
CA PRO A 10 -41.91 17.84 52.12
C PRO A 10 -41.66 17.11 53.44
N GLY A 11 -40.60 16.32 53.49
CA GLY A 11 -40.19 15.61 54.70
C GLY A 11 -38.75 15.14 54.59
N GLY A 12 -37.90 15.57 55.54
CA GLY A 12 -36.45 15.34 55.56
C GLY A 12 -35.98 13.88 55.54
N VAL A 13 -36.91 12.92 55.66
CA VAL A 13 -36.64 11.47 55.61
C VAL A 13 -36.31 11.00 54.18
N GLY A 14 -36.91 11.62 53.16
CA GLY A 14 -36.67 11.24 51.75
C GLY A 14 -35.25 11.55 51.27
N ARG A 15 -34.64 12.63 51.75
CA ARG A 15 -33.23 12.96 51.44
C ARG A 15 -32.26 12.00 52.12
N GLN A 16 -32.56 11.51 53.31
CA GLN A 16 -31.71 10.55 54.01
C GLN A 16 -31.72 9.19 53.31
N LEU A 17 -32.89 8.71 52.89
CA LEU A 17 -33.01 7.46 52.12
C LEU A 17 -32.35 7.56 50.73
N LEU A 18 -32.44 8.71 50.06
CA LEU A 18 -31.71 8.96 48.81
C LEU A 18 -30.20 9.07 49.04
N SER A 19 -29.74 9.62 50.17
CA SER A 19 -28.32 9.65 50.52
C SER A 19 -27.78 8.27 50.89
N GLU A 20 -28.52 7.47 51.66
CA GLU A 20 -28.13 6.11 51.98
C GLU A 20 -28.14 5.22 50.75
N ALA A 21 -29.14 5.34 49.87
CA ALA A 21 -29.17 4.64 48.60
C ALA A 21 -28.02 5.08 47.68
N ALA A 22 -27.70 6.37 47.60
CA ALA A 22 -26.58 6.88 46.81
C ALA A 22 -25.21 6.42 47.39
N ILE A 23 -25.07 6.39 48.71
CA ILE A 23 -23.88 5.88 49.41
C ILE A 23 -23.76 4.37 49.22
N LYS A 24 -24.87 3.61 49.27
CA LYS A 24 -24.88 2.16 49.05
C LYS A 24 -24.61 1.80 47.59
N VAL A 25 -25.10 2.58 46.63
CA VAL A 25 -24.79 2.43 45.19
C VAL A 25 -23.32 2.78 44.92
N THR A 26 -22.79 3.85 45.52
CA THR A 26 -21.37 4.23 45.41
C THR A 26 -20.45 3.18 46.03
N ASN A 27 -20.82 2.61 47.18
CA ASN A 27 -20.07 1.53 47.81
C ASN A 27 -20.19 0.18 47.07
N ALA A 28 -21.30 -0.05 46.36
CA ALA A 28 -21.48 -1.25 45.52
C ALA A 28 -20.71 -1.14 44.19
N THR A 29 -20.56 0.05 43.62
CA THR A 29 -19.69 0.28 42.45
C THR A 29 -18.21 0.33 42.81
N GLY A 30 -17.87 0.50 44.10
CA GLY A 30 -16.50 0.46 44.61
C GLY A 30 -15.90 -0.96 44.75
N HIS A 31 -16.68 -2.03 44.51
CA HIS A 31 -16.21 -3.42 44.60
C HIS A 31 -16.20 -4.17 43.25
N SER A 32 -16.51 -3.49 42.15
CA SER A 32 -16.35 -4.02 40.78
C SER A 32 -15.19 -3.36 40.03
N ALA A 33 -14.35 -2.56 40.71
CA ALA A 33 -13.14 -1.96 40.14
C ALA A 33 -11.85 -2.69 40.55
N THR A 34 -11.93 -3.75 41.36
CA THR A 34 -10.75 -4.47 41.90
C THR A 34 -10.61 -5.90 41.37
N ALA A 35 -11.34 -6.27 40.31
CA ALA A 35 -11.24 -7.58 39.66
C ALA A 35 -10.61 -7.54 38.25
N GLU A 36 -10.12 -6.37 37.82
CA GLU A 36 -9.37 -6.19 36.56
C GLU A 36 -7.97 -5.60 36.81
N GLU A 37 -7.50 -5.65 38.07
CA GLU A 37 -6.22 -5.09 38.52
C GLU A 37 -5.18 -6.19 38.84
N ASP A 38 -5.32 -7.36 38.21
CA ASP A 38 -4.30 -8.42 38.12
C ASP A 38 -3.98 -8.81 36.65
N ALA A 39 -4.51 -8.06 35.69
CA ALA A 39 -4.05 -8.15 34.31
C ALA A 39 -2.76 -7.33 34.21
N GLN A 40 -1.62 -8.02 34.25
CA GLN A 40 -0.28 -7.46 34.05
C GLN A 40 -0.30 -6.40 32.92
N VAL A 41 -0.45 -5.13 33.31
CA VAL A 41 -0.61 -4.02 32.37
C VAL A 41 0.72 -3.88 31.68
N MET A 42 0.80 -4.36 30.43
CA MET A 42 2.02 -4.23 29.66
C MET A 42 2.38 -2.74 29.60
N PRO A 43 3.67 -2.40 29.77
CA PRO A 43 4.08 -1.00 29.74
C PRO A 43 3.68 -0.37 28.39
N ALA A 44 3.32 0.92 28.38
CA ALA A 44 2.71 1.58 27.22
C ALA A 44 3.50 1.41 25.91
N TRP A 45 4.84 1.38 26.01
CA TRP A 45 5.71 1.11 24.86
C TRP A 45 5.54 -0.31 24.30
N ALA A 46 5.32 -1.31 25.16
CA ALA A 46 5.10 -2.70 24.74
C ALA A 46 3.73 -2.85 24.09
N LEU A 47 2.70 -2.18 24.61
CA LEU A 47 1.38 -2.15 23.98
C LEU A 47 1.43 -1.49 22.60
N ALA A 48 2.10 -0.34 22.47
CA ALA A 48 2.28 0.34 21.19
C ALA A 48 3.07 -0.52 20.19
N LEU A 49 4.09 -1.25 20.66
CA LEU A 49 4.87 -2.17 19.83
C LEU A 49 4.03 -3.36 19.37
N CYS A 50 3.21 -3.94 20.25
CA CYS A 50 2.28 -5.02 19.89
C CYS A 50 1.28 -4.60 18.81
N TRP A 51 0.65 -3.42 18.96
CA TRP A 51 -0.24 -2.86 17.94
C TRP A 51 0.50 -2.52 16.64
N GLY A 52 1.73 -2.01 16.74
CA GLY A 52 2.60 -1.76 15.60
C GLY A 52 2.92 -3.03 14.82
N ILE A 53 3.30 -4.12 15.50
CA ILE A 53 3.54 -5.43 14.88
C ILE A 53 2.26 -5.99 14.27
N ALA A 54 1.15 -5.97 15.00
CA ALA A 54 -0.13 -6.46 14.52
C ALA A 54 -0.55 -5.75 13.21
N SER A 55 -0.38 -4.43 13.14
CA SER A 55 -0.64 -3.64 11.94
C SER A 55 0.37 -3.95 10.82
N ALA A 56 1.66 -4.05 11.16
CA ALA A 56 2.72 -4.35 10.20
C ALA A 56 2.54 -5.72 9.53
N LEU A 57 2.01 -6.72 10.24
CA LEU A 57 1.70 -8.05 9.72
C LEU A 57 0.55 -8.04 8.69
N SER A 58 -0.30 -7.01 8.68
CA SER A 58 -1.37 -6.89 7.67
C SER A 58 -0.82 -6.66 6.27
N LEU A 59 0.34 -6.00 6.13
CA LEU A 59 0.99 -5.73 4.85
C LEU A 59 1.50 -7.00 4.13
N PRO A 60 2.33 -7.86 4.76
CA PRO A 60 2.77 -9.12 4.16
C PRO A 60 1.62 -10.08 3.95
N LEU A 61 0.59 -10.09 4.81
CA LEU A 61 -0.61 -10.90 4.59
C LEU A 61 -1.34 -10.47 3.31
N GLY A 62 -1.57 -9.16 3.13
CA GLY A 62 -2.16 -8.62 1.90
C GLY A 62 -1.31 -8.90 0.66
N ALA A 63 0.02 -8.82 0.78
CA ALA A 63 0.96 -9.14 -0.30
C ALA A 63 0.94 -10.64 -0.66
N ALA A 64 0.84 -11.53 0.33
CA ALA A 64 0.75 -12.98 0.11
C ALA A 64 -0.54 -13.36 -0.64
N ILE A 65 -1.67 -12.76 -0.27
CA ILE A 65 -2.95 -12.94 -0.99
C ILE A 65 -2.80 -12.48 -2.44
N ALA A 66 -2.21 -11.30 -2.67
CA ALA A 66 -1.99 -10.77 -4.00
C ALA A 66 -1.04 -11.63 -4.87
N LEU A 67 -0.12 -12.38 -4.25
CA LEU A 67 0.76 -13.32 -4.95
C LEU A 67 0.04 -14.60 -5.38
N TYR A 68 -0.86 -15.13 -4.53
CA TYR A 68 -1.62 -16.34 -4.84
C TYR A 68 -2.78 -16.07 -5.82
N TYR A 69 -3.45 -14.93 -5.66
CA TYR A 69 -4.57 -14.54 -6.49
C TYR A 69 -4.53 -13.04 -6.77
N LEU A 70 -4.34 -12.67 -8.04
CA LEU A 70 -4.31 -11.27 -8.44
C LEU A 70 -5.75 -10.78 -8.72
N PRO A 71 -6.33 -9.89 -7.89
CA PRO A 71 -7.70 -9.45 -8.07
C PRO A 71 -7.87 -8.60 -9.34
N PRO A 72 -9.08 -8.56 -9.92
CA PRO A 72 -9.35 -7.72 -11.08
C PRO A 72 -9.17 -6.23 -10.76
N GLU A 73 -8.88 -5.43 -11.79
CA GLU A 73 -8.49 -4.02 -11.66
C GLU A 73 -9.47 -3.18 -10.83
N ARG A 74 -10.78 -3.37 -11.01
CA ARG A 74 -11.82 -2.65 -10.25
C ARG A 74 -11.68 -2.87 -8.74
N VAL A 75 -11.49 -4.11 -8.32
CA VAL A 75 -11.36 -4.46 -6.89
C VAL A 75 -10.10 -3.84 -6.31
N ARG A 76 -8.97 -3.90 -7.04
CA ARG A 76 -7.72 -3.23 -6.64
C ARG A 76 -7.89 -1.72 -6.49
N ALA A 77 -8.57 -1.07 -7.44
CA ALA A 77 -8.85 0.36 -7.37
C ALA A 77 -9.74 0.70 -6.17
N THR A 78 -10.78 -0.08 -5.91
CA THR A 78 -11.65 0.09 -4.74
C THR A 78 -10.88 -0.11 -3.43
N MET A 79 -10.01 -1.12 -3.32
CA MET A 79 -9.19 -1.32 -2.12
C MET A 79 -8.19 -0.17 -1.90
N MET A 80 -7.57 0.34 -2.97
CA MET A 80 -6.66 1.49 -2.88
C MET A 80 -7.40 2.77 -2.46
N ALA A 81 -8.60 3.01 -3.02
CA ALA A 81 -9.44 4.13 -2.65
C ALA A 81 -9.95 4.03 -1.21
N PHE A 82 -10.38 2.83 -0.79
CA PHE A 82 -10.80 2.56 0.58
C PHE A 82 -9.66 2.77 1.58
N GLY A 83 -8.48 2.20 1.32
CA GLY A 83 -7.31 2.37 2.19
C GLY A 83 -6.89 3.83 2.30
N GLY A 84 -6.86 4.56 1.18
CA GLY A 84 -6.59 6.00 1.18
C GLY A 84 -7.65 6.79 1.96
N GLY A 85 -8.94 6.46 1.81
CA GLY A 85 -10.04 7.08 2.54
C GLY A 85 -9.99 6.82 4.05
N ALA A 86 -9.69 5.58 4.46
CA ALA A 86 -9.55 5.23 5.87
C ALA A 86 -8.38 5.97 6.53
N LEU A 87 -7.24 6.11 5.84
CA LEU A 87 -6.11 6.90 6.33
C LEU A 87 -6.46 8.39 6.45
N LEU A 88 -7.18 8.96 5.48
CA LEU A 88 -7.64 10.35 5.56
C LEU A 88 -8.61 10.56 6.73
N PHE A 89 -9.56 9.64 6.94
CA PHE A 89 -10.48 9.69 8.06
C PHE A 89 -9.77 9.60 9.42
N ALA A 90 -8.85 8.65 9.57
CA ALA A 90 -8.06 8.53 10.80
C ALA A 90 -7.24 9.80 11.05
N LEU A 91 -6.61 10.37 10.01
CA LEU A 91 -5.85 11.60 10.17
C LEU A 91 -6.75 12.81 10.53
N THR A 92 -7.91 12.96 9.89
CA THR A 92 -8.76 14.14 10.12
C THR A 92 -9.55 14.06 11.42
N VAL A 93 -10.15 12.91 11.72
CA VAL A 93 -11.05 12.74 12.87
C VAL A 93 -10.28 12.31 14.11
N GLU A 94 -9.51 11.24 14.04
CA GLU A 94 -8.80 10.69 15.20
C GLU A 94 -7.61 11.55 15.61
N LEU A 95 -6.87 12.12 14.65
CA LEU A 95 -5.73 12.99 15.00
C LEU A 95 -6.17 14.45 15.17
N PHE A 96 -6.60 15.14 14.11
CA PHE A 96 -6.92 16.57 14.20
C PHE A 96 -8.17 16.85 15.04
N GLY A 97 -9.24 16.06 14.88
CA GLY A 97 -10.46 16.19 15.67
C GLY A 97 -10.20 16.02 17.17
N HIS A 98 -9.45 14.99 17.55
CA HIS A 98 -9.09 14.75 18.95
C HIS A 98 -8.22 15.87 19.53
N LEU A 99 -7.25 16.41 18.77
CA LEU A 99 -6.40 17.52 19.21
C LEU A 99 -7.20 18.82 19.46
N ILE A 100 -8.19 19.10 18.60
CA ILE A 100 -9.08 20.26 18.80
C ILE A 100 -9.94 20.05 20.04
N TYR A 101 -10.52 18.87 20.20
CA TYR A 101 -11.35 18.53 21.36
C TYR A 101 -10.56 18.64 22.67
N LEU A 102 -9.38 18.03 22.74
CA LEU A 102 -8.52 18.09 23.91
C LEU A 102 -8.10 19.53 24.22
N GLY A 103 -7.91 20.33 23.17
CA GLY A 103 -7.60 21.74 23.32
C GLY A 103 -8.74 22.57 23.91
N GLN A 104 -10.01 22.22 23.67
CA GLN A 104 -11.19 22.96 24.16
C GLN A 104 -11.31 22.97 25.67
N ASP A 105 -10.85 21.89 26.32
CA ASP A 105 -10.94 21.78 27.77
C ASP A 105 -9.75 22.42 28.50
N HIS A 106 -8.62 22.67 27.80
CA HIS A 106 -7.34 23.04 28.42
C HIS A 106 -6.82 24.43 28.06
N PHE A 107 -7.33 25.07 27.00
CA PHE A 107 -6.78 26.33 26.48
C PHE A 107 -7.79 27.48 26.45
N THR A 108 -7.29 28.70 26.50
CA THR A 108 -8.08 29.93 26.35
C THR A 108 -8.35 30.26 24.88
N ALA A 109 -9.33 31.13 24.60
CA ALA A 109 -9.75 31.49 23.23
C ALA A 109 -8.61 31.95 22.30
N ASP A 110 -7.57 32.59 22.86
CA ASP A 110 -6.41 33.07 22.08
C ASP A 110 -5.42 31.94 21.77
N GLU A 111 -5.22 31.02 22.72
CA GLU A 111 -4.34 29.84 22.60
C GLU A 111 -4.89 28.79 21.61
N HIS A 112 -6.22 28.72 21.46
CA HIS A 112 -6.86 27.91 20.42
C HIS A 112 -6.41 28.27 19.00
N THR A 113 -6.29 29.56 18.73
CA THR A 113 -5.84 30.05 17.43
C THR A 113 -4.40 29.61 17.18
N LEU A 114 -3.55 29.68 18.21
CA LEU A 114 -2.16 29.25 18.15
C LEU A 114 -2.06 27.74 17.88
N LEU A 115 -2.85 26.91 18.58
CA LEU A 115 -2.89 25.46 18.37
C LEU A 115 -3.25 25.10 16.93
N VAL A 116 -4.28 25.74 16.36
CA VAL A 116 -4.67 25.52 14.95
C VAL A 116 -3.55 25.92 13.98
N VAL A 117 -2.85 27.02 14.24
CA VAL A 117 -1.71 27.47 13.41
C VAL A 117 -0.53 26.48 13.51
N ILE A 118 -0.22 25.95 14.68
CA ILE A 118 0.81 24.91 14.84
C ILE A 118 0.41 23.65 14.08
N MET A 119 -0.83 23.16 14.24
CA MET A 119 -1.30 21.97 13.52
C MET A 119 -1.22 22.17 11.99
N ALA A 120 -1.67 23.31 11.49
CA ALA A 120 -1.62 23.62 10.05
C ALA A 120 -0.17 23.70 9.54
N SER A 121 0.72 24.38 10.27
CA SER A 121 2.13 24.49 9.88
C SER A 121 2.87 23.15 9.94
N CYS A 122 2.63 22.33 10.96
CA CYS A 122 3.18 20.97 11.05
C CYS A 122 2.62 20.04 9.95
N ALA A 123 1.34 20.15 9.61
CA ALA A 123 0.73 19.36 8.54
C ALA A 123 1.34 19.71 7.17
N LEU A 124 1.44 21.00 6.87
CA LEU A 124 2.10 21.49 5.66
C LEU A 124 3.59 21.11 5.63
N GLY A 125 4.28 21.26 6.76
CA GLY A 125 5.68 20.88 6.90
C GLY A 125 5.91 19.38 6.71
N GLY A 126 5.06 18.54 7.30
CA GLY A 126 5.09 17.09 7.13
C GLY A 126 4.79 16.67 5.69
N GLY A 127 3.82 17.32 5.03
CA GLY A 127 3.54 17.12 3.61
C GLY A 127 4.72 17.48 2.72
N LEU A 128 5.34 18.65 2.95
CA LEU A 128 6.53 19.08 2.21
C LEU A 128 7.72 18.14 2.44
N PHE A 129 7.92 17.69 3.68
CA PHE A 129 8.95 16.72 4.03
C PHE A 129 8.74 15.38 3.34
N PHE A 130 7.49 14.88 3.32
CA PHE A 130 7.14 13.65 2.59
C PHE A 130 7.41 13.79 1.08
N THR A 131 7.03 14.92 0.48
CA THR A 131 7.31 15.20 -0.95
C THR A 131 8.82 15.29 -1.22
N ALA A 132 9.61 15.88 -0.33
CA ALA A 132 11.07 15.94 -0.46
C ALA A 132 11.69 14.53 -0.40
N LEU A 133 11.22 13.68 0.51
CA LEU A 133 11.64 12.28 0.60
C LEU A 133 11.26 11.49 -0.67
N ASP A 134 10.05 11.67 -1.18
CA ASP A 134 9.62 11.00 -2.42
C ASP A 134 10.49 11.44 -3.61
N HIS A 135 10.84 12.71 -3.71
CA HIS A 135 11.78 13.21 -4.71
C HIS A 135 13.17 12.61 -4.58
N LEU A 136 13.71 12.52 -3.36
CA LEU A 136 15.02 11.92 -3.12
C LEU A 136 15.02 10.42 -3.50
N LEU A 137 13.95 9.70 -3.15
CA LEU A 137 13.77 8.30 -3.48
C LEU A 137 13.63 8.08 -5.00
N ASN A 138 12.92 8.98 -5.69
CA ASN A 138 12.76 8.94 -7.13
C ASN A 138 14.08 9.15 -7.87
N ASN A 139 14.90 10.10 -7.39
CA ASN A 139 16.24 10.37 -7.93
C ASN A 139 17.23 9.22 -7.66
N ALA A 140 17.02 8.43 -6.61
CA ALA A 140 17.85 7.26 -6.26
C ALA A 140 17.59 6.01 -7.13
N GLY A 141 16.72 6.09 -8.16
CA GLY A 141 16.53 5.00 -9.14
C GLY A 141 15.17 4.30 -9.09
N ALA A 142 14.18 4.83 -8.36
CA ALA A 142 12.81 4.30 -8.36
C ALA A 142 12.05 4.46 -9.69
N PHE A 143 12.68 5.06 -10.73
CA PHE A 143 12.14 5.22 -12.08
C PHE A 143 11.72 3.89 -12.73
N LEU A 144 12.31 2.76 -12.32
CA LEU A 144 11.94 1.41 -12.80
C LEU A 144 10.59 0.91 -12.24
N ARG A 145 10.03 1.55 -11.20
CA ARG A 145 8.74 1.17 -10.58
C ARG A 145 7.52 1.62 -11.38
N HIS A 146 7.61 2.74 -12.11
CA HIS A 146 6.50 3.26 -12.91
C HIS A 146 6.53 2.69 -14.33
N ALA A 147 5.84 1.56 -14.53
CA ALA A 147 5.60 0.97 -15.85
C ALA A 147 4.94 1.95 -16.86
N SER A 148 4.30 3.02 -16.38
CA SER A 148 3.74 4.10 -17.22
C SER A 148 4.79 5.00 -17.87
N LEU A 149 6.01 5.10 -17.31
CA LEU A 149 7.12 5.88 -17.89
C LEU A 149 7.93 5.09 -18.92
N ILE A 150 7.78 3.75 -18.96
CA ILE A 150 8.36 2.86 -19.97
C ILE A 150 7.76 3.11 -21.35
N ASN A 151 6.47 3.49 -21.42
CA ASN A 151 5.80 3.82 -22.68
C ASN A 151 6.22 5.17 -23.28
N ARG A 152 7.01 5.99 -22.56
CA ARG A 152 7.60 7.19 -23.17
C ARG A 152 8.63 6.78 -24.22
N PRO A 153 8.62 7.40 -25.42
CA PRO A 153 9.50 7.02 -26.52
C PRO A 153 10.99 7.09 -26.15
N GLN A 154 11.36 8.02 -25.27
CA GLN A 154 12.74 8.19 -24.77
C GLN A 154 13.19 7.01 -23.90
N THR A 155 12.35 6.53 -22.98
CA THR A 155 12.64 5.37 -22.12
C THR A 155 12.68 4.08 -22.93
N ARG A 156 11.76 3.93 -23.90
CA ARG A 156 11.72 2.78 -24.82
C ARG A 156 13.01 2.64 -25.62
N GLU A 157 13.58 3.75 -26.07
CA GLU A 157 14.84 3.78 -26.82
C GLU A 157 16.03 3.34 -25.95
N VAL A 158 16.08 3.77 -24.69
CA VAL A 158 17.12 3.34 -23.73
C VAL A 158 17.02 1.85 -23.42
N ILE A 159 15.82 1.33 -23.15
CA ILE A 159 15.59 -0.10 -22.90
C ILE A 159 15.95 -0.92 -24.16
N ARG A 160 15.57 -0.45 -25.35
CA ARG A 160 15.90 -1.12 -26.61
C ARG A 160 17.41 -1.19 -26.85
N ARG A 161 18.17 -0.15 -26.48
CA ARG A 161 19.64 -0.16 -26.55
C ARG A 161 20.25 -1.19 -25.59
N ILE A 162 19.74 -1.28 -24.37
CA ILE A 162 20.23 -2.23 -23.36
C ILE A 162 19.89 -3.68 -23.76
N VAL A 163 18.66 -3.95 -24.16
CA VAL A 163 18.21 -5.27 -24.63
C VAL A 163 18.94 -5.65 -25.91
N GLY A 164 19.07 -4.70 -26.86
CA GLY A 164 19.77 -4.91 -28.11
C GLY A 164 21.22 -5.34 -27.93
N ARG A 165 21.96 -4.77 -26.96
CA ARG A 165 23.33 -5.21 -26.64
C ARG A 165 23.37 -6.66 -26.15
N LYS A 166 22.44 -7.07 -25.28
CA LYS A 166 22.36 -8.45 -24.79
C LYS A 166 21.98 -9.43 -25.91
N THR A 167 21.02 -9.06 -26.77
CA THR A 167 20.61 -9.88 -27.91
C THR A 167 21.70 -9.99 -28.96
N VAL A 168 22.43 -8.91 -29.27
CA VAL A 168 23.60 -8.95 -30.18
C VAL A 168 24.69 -9.86 -29.63
N SER A 169 24.95 -9.81 -28.31
CA SER A 169 25.91 -10.70 -27.66
C SER A 169 25.46 -12.17 -27.70
N ALA A 170 24.16 -12.45 -27.57
CA ALA A 170 23.61 -13.79 -27.73
C ALA A 170 23.66 -14.26 -29.21
N LEU A 171 23.34 -13.40 -30.18
CA LEU A 171 23.38 -13.73 -31.60
C LEU A 171 24.82 -13.99 -32.09
N LYS A 172 25.80 -13.23 -31.58
CA LYS A 172 27.23 -13.47 -31.86
C LYS A 172 27.74 -14.84 -31.41
N LYS A 173 27.07 -15.50 -30.46
CA LYS A 173 27.42 -16.87 -30.04
C LYS A 173 26.95 -17.94 -31.04
N ILE A 174 26.06 -17.58 -31.96
CA ILE A 174 25.59 -18.48 -33.01
C ILE A 174 26.59 -18.40 -34.17
N SER A 175 27.11 -19.56 -34.62
CA SER A 175 28.17 -19.66 -35.65
C SER A 175 27.85 -18.91 -36.95
N LEU A 176 26.56 -18.79 -37.29
CA LEU A 176 26.06 -18.07 -38.47
C LEU A 176 26.30 -16.54 -38.41
N PHE A 177 26.40 -15.94 -37.23
CA PHE A 177 26.49 -14.49 -37.06
C PHE A 177 27.81 -13.99 -36.47
N GLN A 178 28.76 -14.88 -36.20
CA GLN A 178 30.04 -14.52 -35.59
C GLN A 178 30.84 -13.50 -36.43
N HIS A 179 30.70 -13.55 -37.76
CA HIS A 179 31.41 -12.68 -38.70
C HIS A 179 30.61 -11.44 -39.11
N VAL A 180 29.35 -11.31 -38.65
CA VAL A 180 28.51 -10.17 -39.02
C VAL A 180 28.82 -8.99 -38.09
N PRO A 181 29.13 -7.80 -38.62
CA PRO A 181 29.41 -6.63 -37.79
C PRO A 181 28.19 -6.24 -36.95
N GLU A 182 28.45 -5.73 -35.74
CA GLU A 182 27.39 -5.40 -34.76
C GLU A 182 26.40 -4.36 -35.27
N SER A 183 26.83 -3.47 -36.16
CA SER A 183 25.97 -2.46 -36.80
C SER A 183 24.87 -3.11 -37.62
N SER A 184 25.20 -4.12 -38.42
CA SER A 184 24.22 -4.86 -39.25
C SER A 184 23.29 -5.72 -38.40
N LEU A 185 23.81 -6.36 -37.35
CA LEU A 185 23.00 -7.12 -36.39
C LEU A 185 21.96 -6.22 -35.68
N ARG A 186 22.36 -5.00 -35.28
CA ARG A 186 21.44 -4.01 -34.69
C ARG A 186 20.38 -3.51 -35.67
N ALA A 187 20.69 -3.47 -36.97
CA ALA A 187 19.73 -3.09 -38.00
C ALA A 187 18.68 -4.19 -38.28
N VAL A 188 19.00 -5.46 -37.99
CA VAL A 188 18.09 -6.61 -38.16
C VAL A 188 17.19 -6.84 -36.94
N LEU A 189 17.65 -6.50 -35.74
CA LEU A 189 16.87 -6.63 -34.49
C LEU A 189 15.42 -6.07 -34.54
N PRO A 190 15.13 -4.92 -35.16
CA PRO A 190 13.77 -4.40 -35.33
C PRO A 190 12.82 -5.34 -36.09
N TYR A 191 13.37 -6.17 -36.98
CA TYR A 191 12.62 -7.03 -37.89
C TYR A 191 12.54 -8.48 -37.40
N MET A 192 13.26 -8.84 -36.33
CA MET A 192 13.10 -10.15 -35.69
C MET A 192 11.80 -10.20 -34.89
N HIS A 193 10.88 -11.05 -35.34
CA HIS A 193 9.65 -11.33 -34.61
C HIS A 193 9.87 -12.48 -33.62
N LYS A 194 9.43 -12.31 -32.38
CA LYS A 194 9.45 -13.40 -31.39
C LYS A 194 8.19 -14.24 -31.56
N SER A 195 8.38 -15.53 -31.77
CA SER A 195 7.30 -16.51 -31.91
C SER A 195 7.46 -17.58 -30.83
N THR A 196 6.38 -17.93 -30.14
CA THR A 196 6.36 -18.97 -29.10
C THR A 196 5.47 -20.11 -29.56
N PHE A 197 5.98 -21.34 -29.48
CA PHE A 197 5.27 -22.56 -29.88
C PHE A 197 5.06 -23.45 -28.66
N ALA A 198 3.87 -24.05 -28.55
CA ALA A 198 3.59 -25.05 -27.52
C ALA A 198 4.30 -26.37 -27.85
N ALA A 199 4.56 -27.20 -26.83
CA ALA A 199 5.18 -28.51 -27.01
C ALA A 199 4.32 -29.41 -27.93
N GLY A 200 4.96 -30.05 -28.90
CA GLY A 200 4.29 -30.91 -29.89
C GLY A 200 3.65 -30.18 -31.07
N HIS A 201 3.76 -28.84 -31.15
CA HIS A 201 3.25 -28.10 -32.31
C HIS A 201 4.25 -28.13 -33.47
N GLN A 202 3.78 -28.55 -34.66
CA GLN A 202 4.59 -28.57 -35.86
C GLN A 202 4.89 -27.13 -36.31
N ILE A 203 6.17 -26.73 -36.26
CA ILE A 203 6.58 -25.35 -36.59
C ILE A 203 6.43 -25.12 -38.10
N HIS A 204 6.95 -26.02 -38.94
CA HIS A 204 6.72 -26.07 -40.39
C HIS A 204 6.68 -27.52 -40.87
N GLY A 205 5.83 -27.81 -41.85
CA GLY A 205 5.69 -29.16 -42.42
C GLY A 205 6.55 -29.42 -43.66
N ASN A 206 6.73 -28.45 -44.54
CA ASN A 206 7.57 -28.59 -45.74
C ASN A 206 8.41 -27.31 -45.90
N LEU A 207 9.74 -27.44 -45.92
CA LEU A 207 10.63 -26.31 -46.12
C LEU A 207 10.63 -25.89 -47.60
N GLY A 208 9.69 -25.02 -47.96
CA GLY A 208 9.66 -24.37 -49.27
C GLY A 208 10.59 -23.16 -49.37
N ILE A 209 10.72 -22.59 -50.58
CA ILE A 209 11.61 -21.46 -50.91
C ILE A 209 11.33 -20.18 -50.08
N ASN A 210 10.12 -20.05 -49.50
CA ASN A 210 9.70 -18.91 -48.68
C ASN A 210 9.70 -19.18 -47.17
N THR A 211 10.44 -20.19 -46.69
CA THR A 211 10.47 -20.45 -45.23
C THR A 211 11.32 -19.41 -44.49
N PRO A 212 10.76 -18.71 -43.49
CA PRO A 212 11.54 -17.77 -42.69
C PRO A 212 12.60 -18.50 -41.87
N LEU A 213 13.76 -17.84 -41.71
CA LEU A 213 14.85 -18.32 -40.91
C LEU A 213 14.46 -18.26 -39.42
N LEU A 214 14.26 -19.42 -38.80
CA LEU A 214 13.89 -19.55 -37.39
C LEU A 214 15.13 -19.78 -36.53
N PHE A 215 15.28 -18.99 -35.48
CA PHE A 215 16.32 -19.16 -34.46
C PHE A 215 15.71 -19.66 -33.16
N LEU A 216 16.15 -20.84 -32.72
CA LEU A 216 15.78 -21.38 -31.41
C LEU A 216 16.53 -20.63 -30.31
N LEU A 217 15.79 -19.80 -29.58
CA LEU A 217 16.31 -19.04 -28.43
C LEU A 217 16.29 -19.87 -27.15
N THR A 218 15.30 -20.76 -27.01
CA THR A 218 15.11 -21.64 -25.84
C THR A 218 14.27 -22.85 -26.25
N GLY A 219 14.65 -24.04 -25.77
CA GLY A 219 13.97 -25.31 -26.08
C GLY A 219 14.70 -26.19 -27.10
N SER A 220 14.13 -27.36 -27.40
CA SER A 220 14.61 -28.29 -28.43
C SER A 220 13.55 -28.46 -29.51
N ALA A 221 13.95 -28.41 -30.77
CA ALA A 221 13.11 -28.82 -31.89
C ALA A 221 13.63 -30.13 -32.45
N GLU A 222 12.74 -31.07 -32.71
CA GLU A 222 13.06 -32.32 -33.39
C GLU A 222 12.83 -32.14 -34.89
N VAL A 223 13.84 -32.48 -35.68
CA VAL A 223 13.74 -32.45 -37.14
C VAL A 223 13.42 -33.86 -37.60
N VAL A 224 12.16 -34.08 -37.98
CA VAL A 224 11.69 -35.36 -38.52
C VAL A 224 11.74 -35.26 -40.05
N TYR A 225 12.63 -36.04 -40.67
CA TYR A 225 12.65 -36.22 -42.13
C TYR A 225 11.67 -37.35 -42.47
N LEU A 226 10.58 -37.02 -43.19
CA LEU A 226 9.64 -37.97 -43.77
C LEU A 226 10.06 -38.34 -45.19
#